data_AF-A0A316EDP6-F1
#
_entry.id   AF-A0A316EDP6-F1
#
_cell.length_a   1.000
_cell.length_b   1.000
_cell.length_c   1.000
_cell.angle_alpha   90.00
_cell.angle_beta   90.00
_cell.angle_gamma   90.00
#
_symmetry.space_group_name_H-M   'P 1'
#
loop_
_entity.id
_entity.type
_entity.pdbx_description
1 polymer ?
#
loop_
_entity_poly.entity_id
_entity_poly.type
_entity_poly.pdbx_seq_one_letter_code
_entity_poly.pdbx_strand_id
1 'polypeptide(L)' 'MTIADQIREETFENTTFNYIKGLWEDGKKAAYIATVFKLPIQKVEEIIQKIKASSN' A
#
# COMPACT_ATOMS: atom_id res chain seq x y z
N MET A 1 15.88 17.84 -1.24
CA MET A 1 15.59 16.41 -1.46
C MET A 1 16.57 15.94 -2.53
N THR A 2 17.37 14.93 -2.22
CA THR A 2 18.38 14.41 -3.17
C THR A 2 17.77 13.32 -4.05
N ILE A 3 18.41 13.00 -5.18
CA ILE A 3 17.99 11.88 -6.05
C ILE A 3 17.95 10.56 -5.26
N ALA A 4 18.84 10.38 -4.29
CA ALA A 4 18.86 9.20 -3.43
C ALA A 4 17.65 9.12 -2.47
N ASP A 5 17.13 10.27 -2.01
CA ASP A 5 15.93 10.32 -1.16
C ASP A 5 14.68 9.96 -1.98
N GLN A 6 14.58 10.45 -3.22
CA GLN A 6 13.47 10.13 -4.12
C GLN A 6 13.41 8.64 -4.46
N ILE A 7 14.54 8.02 -4.78
CA ILE A 7 14.62 6.57 -5.06
C ILE A 7 14.20 5.76 -3.83
N ARG A 8 14.57 6.22 -2.63
CA ARG A 8 14.23 5.54 -1.37
C ARG A 8 12.75 5.64 -1.04
N GLU A 9 12.14 6.81 -1.26
CA GLU A 9 10.69 7.02 -1.13
C GLU A 9 9.90 6.16 -2.13
N GLU A 10 10.27 6.17 -3.41
CA GLU A 10 9.62 5.36 -4.44
C GLU A 10 9.72 3.84 -4.15
N THR A 11 10.88 3.39 -3.66
CA THR A 11 11.07 1.99 -3.28
C THR A 11 10.21 1.61 -2.07
N PHE A 12 10.09 2.50 -1.09
CA PHE A 12 9.27 2.28 0.10
C PHE A 12 7.78 2.26 -0.23
N GLU A 13 7.32 3.16 -1.11
CA GLU A 13 5.94 3.21 -1.56
C GLU A 13 5.55 1.97 -2.38
N ASN A 14 6.41 1.55 -3.32
CA ASN A 14 6.18 0.31 -4.10
C ASN A 14 6.18 -0.94 -3.21
N THR A 15 7.08 -0.99 -2.23
CA THR A 15 7.12 -2.11 -1.28
C THR A 15 5.85 -2.17 -0.44
N THR A 16 5.41 -1.03 0.10
CA THR A 16 4.18 -0.92 0.89
C THR A 16 2.96 -1.29 0.04
N PHE A 17 2.90 -0.84 -1.21
CA PHE A 17 1.82 -1.19 -2.14
C PHE A 17 1.73 -2.71 -2.37
N ASN A 18 2.86 -3.36 -2.64
CA ASN A 18 2.91 -4.81 -2.88
C ASN A 18 2.51 -5.62 -1.65
N TYR A 19 2.92 -5.21 -0.45
CA TYR A 19 2.50 -5.89 0.77
C TYR A 19 1.01 -5.69 1.08
N ILE A 20 0.47 -4.48 0.87
CA ILE A 20 -0.96 -4.21 1.03
C ILE A 20 -1.76 -5.06 0.02
N LYS A 21 -1.28 -5.17 -1.22
CA LYS A 21 -1.86 -6.04 -2.25
C LYS A 21 -1.91 -7.50 -1.80
N GLY A 22 -0.79 -8.07 -1.38
CA GLY A 22 -0.73 -9.47 -0.94
C GLY A 22 -1.68 -9.74 0.24
N LEU A 23 -1.71 -8.86 1.24
CA LEU A 23 -2.62 -9.04 2.39
C LEU A 23 -4.10 -8.90 2.00
N TRP A 24 -4.41 -8.02 1.05
CA TRP A 24 -5.78 -7.88 0.55
C TRP A 24 -6.20 -9.12 -0.26
N GLU A 25 -5.32 -9.65 -1.11
CA GLU A 25 -5.54 -10.90 -1.86
C GLU A 25 -5.70 -12.11 -0.92
N ASP A 26 -5.00 -12.13 0.22
CA ASP A 26 -5.17 -13.11 1.31
C ASP A 26 -6.49 -12.93 2.11
N GLY A 27 -7.36 -12.01 1.69
CA GLY A 27 -8.67 -11.76 2.30
C GLY A 27 -8.62 -10.97 3.62
N LYS A 28 -7.49 -10.30 3.95
CA LYS A 28 -7.42 -9.45 5.14
C LYS A 28 -8.25 -8.18 4.93
N LYS A 29 -8.94 -7.76 5.99
CA LYS A 29 -9.74 -6.53 5.99
C LYS A 29 -8.85 -5.28 5.99
N ALA A 30 -9.27 -4.20 5.32
CA ALA A 30 -8.55 -2.93 5.27
C ALA A 30 -8.17 -2.38 6.65
N ALA A 31 -9.06 -2.51 7.65
CA ALA A 31 -8.80 -2.08 9.03
C ALA A 31 -7.61 -2.83 9.69
N TYR A 32 -7.47 -4.14 9.40
CA TYR A 32 -6.33 -4.92 9.89
C TYR A 32 -5.03 -4.44 9.22
N ILE A 33 -5.06 -4.26 7.90
CA ILE A 33 -3.91 -3.78 7.13
C ILE A 33 -3.48 -2.39 7.62
N ALA A 34 -4.44 -1.47 7.82
CA ALA A 34 -4.17 -0.15 8.38
C ALA A 34 -3.46 -0.20 9.73
N THR A 35 -3.85 -1.15 10.59
CA THR A 35 -3.20 -1.37 11.89
C THR A 35 -1.78 -1.89 11.73
N VAL A 36 -1.56 -2.87 10.85
CA VAL A 36 -0.23 -3.49 10.60
C VAL A 36 0.78 -2.46 10.08
N PHE A 37 0.36 -1.63 9.12
CA PHE A 37 1.23 -0.62 8.51
C PHE A 37 1.25 0.71 9.28
N LYS A 38 0.46 0.84 10.36
CA LYS A 38 0.24 2.10 11.07
C LYS A 38 -0.14 3.24 10.13
N LEU A 39 -0.98 2.92 9.14
CA LEU A 39 -1.48 3.88 8.14
C LEU A 39 -2.92 4.25 8.44
N PRO A 40 -3.38 5.46 8.03
CA PRO A 40 -4.80 5.78 8.03
C PRO A 40 -5.58 4.77 7.19
N ILE A 41 -6.75 4.34 7.67
CA ILE A 41 -7.59 3.37 6.97
C ILE A 41 -7.98 3.86 5.57
N GLN A 42 -8.26 5.17 5.42
CA GLN A 42 -8.56 5.82 4.14
C GLN A 42 -7.43 5.62 3.12
N LYS A 43 -6.16 5.76 3.55
CA LYS A 43 -5.00 5.56 2.67
C LYS A 43 -4.88 4.11 2.21
N VAL A 44 -5.20 3.15 3.09
CA VAL A 44 -5.23 1.73 2.72
C VAL A 44 -6.37 1.44 1.74
N GLU A 45 -7.55 2.03 1.95
CA GLU A 45 -8.69 1.88 1.04
C GLU A 45 -8.37 2.46 -0.35
N GLU A 46 -7.74 3.63 -0.44
CA GLU A 46 -7.27 4.20 -1.70
C GLU A 46 -6.31 3.25 -2.43
N ILE A 47 -5.37 2.65 -1.71
CA ILE A 47 -4.42 1.68 -2.28
C ILE A 47 -5.16 0.44 -2.80
N ILE A 48 -6.12 -0.10 -2.04
CA ILE A 48 -6.96 -1.23 -2.46
C ILE A 48 -7.78 -0.88 -3.71
N GLN A 49 -8.32 0.35 -3.81
CA GLN A 49 -9.04 0.79 -5.01
C GLN A 49 -8.11 0.87 -6.23
N LYS A 50 -6.88 1.38 -6.07
CA LYS A 50 -5.87 1.38 -7.14
C LYS A 50 -5.54 -0.04 -7.59
N ILE A 51 -5.35 -0.98 -6.66
CA ILE A 51 -5.10 -2.40 -6.97
C ILE A 51 -6.24 -2.98 -7.80
N LYS A 52 -7.49 -2.77 -7.39
CA LYS A 52 -8.68 -3.23 -8.15
C LYS A 52 -8.74 -2.65 -9.55
N ALA A 53 -8.44 -1.36 -9.70
CA ALA A 53 -8.44 -0.68 -10.99
C ALA A 53 -7.34 -1.19 -11.94
N SER A 54 -6.20 -1.63 -11.41
CA SER A 54 -5.10 -2.22 -12.20
C SER A 54 -5.32 -3.69 -12.60
N SER A 55 -6.32 -4.37 -12.02
CA SER A 55 -6.67 -5.76 -12.34
C SER A 55 -7.77 -5.89 -13.41
N ASN A 56 -8.34 -4.76 -13.86
CA ASN A 56 -9.25 -4.67 -15.01
C ASN A 56 -8.49 -4.24 -16.27
#